data_AF-A0A180GTD1-F1
#
_entry.id   AF-A0A180GTD1-F1
#
_cell.length_a   1.000
_cell.length_b   1.000
_cell.length_c   1.000
_cell.angle_alpha   90.00
_cell.angle_beta   90.00
_cell.angle_gamma   90.00
#
_symmetry.space_group_name_H-M   'P 1'
#
loop_
_entity.id
_entity.type
_entity.pdbx_description
1 polymer ?
#
loop_
_entity_poly.entity_id
_entity_poly.type
_entity_poly.pdbx_seq_one_letter_code
_entity_poly.pdbx_strand_id
1 'polypeptide(L)'
;MSEDKEQTRIRLTSDNYLVWLVQIEARLFRLDVRDVIIGESVKPENAAEQAAWTKKNQLGYVEIIESLDSENTAYVGAATPTNHKFDGQYVWNLLKLKYAANDDVAKVVALESFLNVEYTSIPKFVLDICKANQKLILAGMDLGNRMRNLMVLARLPCNQFQSFRHVITMGFSGENFESLLRRLGNYGVQNKIGNKEDFRPGQASLFTISSGQLTCPSCKKTFKVCTHCQKTGHSADTVKVHKTKMVIFLV
;
A
#
# COMPACT_ATOMS: atom_id res chain seq x y z
N MET A 1 27.37 -0.21 -27.93
CA MET A 1 26.58 -1.13 -27.11
C MET A 1 25.60 -0.31 -26.27
N SER A 2 24.32 -0.40 -26.63
CA SER A 2 23.06 -0.01 -25.95
C SER A 2 22.98 1.34 -25.22
N GLU A 3 22.58 2.38 -25.96
CA GLU A 3 21.88 3.57 -25.42
C GLU A 3 20.49 3.20 -24.81
N ASP A 4 19.90 2.07 -25.22
CA ASP A 4 18.57 1.62 -24.73
C ASP A 4 18.55 1.17 -23.25
N LYS A 5 19.69 0.82 -22.65
CA LYS A 5 19.71 0.41 -21.22
C LYS A 5 19.63 1.61 -20.28
N GLU A 6 19.98 2.80 -20.74
CA GLU A 6 20.02 3.99 -19.90
C GLU A 6 18.61 4.57 -19.65
N GLN A 7 17.70 4.41 -20.62
CA GLN A 7 16.31 4.91 -20.55
C GLN A 7 15.39 4.15 -19.57
N THR A 8 15.82 3.02 -19.01
CA THR A 8 15.00 2.22 -18.08
C THR A 8 15.43 2.29 -16.62
N ARG A 9 16.51 3.02 -16.30
CA ARG A 9 17.01 3.17 -14.93
C ARG A 9 16.20 4.25 -14.21
N ILE A 10 15.39 3.84 -13.24
CA ILE A 10 14.67 4.77 -12.37
C ILE A 10 15.70 5.54 -11.55
N ARG A 11 15.70 6.87 -11.65
CA ARG A 11 16.56 7.73 -10.83
C ARG A 11 16.22 7.54 -9.36
N LEU A 12 17.13 7.03 -8.54
CA LEU A 12 16.84 6.76 -7.13
C LEU A 12 16.83 8.07 -6.32
N THR A 13 15.69 8.36 -5.69
CA THR A 13 15.46 9.55 -4.85
C THR A 13 14.73 9.15 -3.57
N SER A 14 14.67 10.05 -2.60
CA SER A 14 13.91 9.83 -1.35
C SER A 14 12.42 9.58 -1.60
N ASP A 15 11.86 10.11 -2.69
CA ASP A 15 10.44 9.99 -3.02
C ASP A 15 10.06 8.63 -3.63
N ASN A 16 11.02 7.93 -4.24
CA ASN A 16 10.77 6.65 -4.92
C ASN A 16 11.55 5.48 -4.30
N TYR A 17 12.22 5.68 -3.17
CA TYR A 17 13.01 4.66 -2.49
C TYR A 17 12.22 3.37 -2.23
N LEU A 18 10.96 3.43 -1.77
CA LEU A 18 10.13 2.22 -1.58
C LEU A 18 9.85 1.48 -2.89
N VAL A 19 9.59 2.21 -3.97
CA VAL A 19 9.33 1.60 -5.28
C VAL A 19 10.59 0.90 -5.78
N TRP A 20 11.73 1.58 -5.69
CA TRP A 20 13.02 1.01 -6.04
C TRP A 20 13.35 -0.20 -5.16
N LEU A 21 13.12 -0.11 -3.84
CA LEU A 21 13.36 -1.17 -2.86
C LEU A 21 12.62 -2.46 -3.25
N VAL A 22 11.31 -2.36 -3.52
CA VAL A 22 10.51 -3.52 -3.93
C VAL A 22 11.02 -4.13 -5.24
N GLN A 23 11.39 -3.30 -6.22
CA GLN A 23 11.89 -3.78 -7.52
C GLN A 23 13.25 -4.48 -7.40
N ILE A 24 14.17 -3.92 -6.61
CA ILE A 24 15.48 -4.54 -6.42
C ILE A 24 15.38 -5.80 -5.55
N GLU A 25 14.56 -5.82 -4.50
CA GLU A 25 14.32 -7.04 -3.71
C GLU A 25 13.74 -8.17 -4.57
N ALA A 26 12.84 -7.87 -5.50
CA ALA A 26 12.31 -8.87 -6.43
C ALA A 26 13.40 -9.45 -7.36
N ARG A 27 14.34 -8.61 -7.83
CA ARG A 27 15.49 -9.06 -8.64
C ARG A 27 16.45 -9.92 -7.82
N LEU A 28 16.78 -9.50 -6.60
CA LEU A 28 17.66 -10.24 -5.69
C LEU A 28 17.04 -11.57 -5.26
N PHE A 29 15.73 -11.60 -5.03
CA PHE A 29 14.99 -12.84 -4.74
C PHE A 29 15.06 -13.82 -5.91
N ARG A 30 14.84 -13.34 -7.14
CA ARG A 30 14.93 -14.16 -8.36
C ARG A 30 16.31 -14.82 -8.53
N LEU A 31 17.36 -14.20 -8.00
CA LEU A 31 18.74 -14.68 -8.08
C LEU A 31 19.19 -15.49 -6.86
N ASP A 32 18.31 -15.70 -5.88
CA ASP A 32 18.62 -16.40 -4.62
C ASP A 32 19.78 -15.76 -3.83
N VAL A 33 19.82 -14.41 -3.79
CA VAL A 33 20.84 -13.64 -3.06
C VAL A 33 20.26 -12.65 -2.03
N ARG A 34 18.93 -12.54 -1.93
CA ARG A 34 18.24 -11.56 -1.09
C ARG A 34 18.64 -11.67 0.39
N ASP A 35 18.65 -12.89 0.91
CA ASP A 35 18.99 -13.22 2.30
C ASP A 35 20.39 -12.72 2.70
N VAL A 36 21.37 -12.87 1.81
CA VAL A 36 22.73 -12.38 1.99
C VAL A 36 22.77 -10.85 2.00
N ILE A 37 22.11 -10.21 1.03
CA ILE A 37 22.16 -8.75 0.85
C ILE A 37 21.44 -7.99 1.98
N ILE A 38 20.29 -8.49 2.43
CA ILE A 38 19.52 -7.87 3.50
C ILE A 38 20.12 -8.18 4.88
N GLY A 39 21.02 -9.17 4.95
CA GLY A 39 21.70 -9.56 6.18
C GLY A 39 20.93 -10.55 7.04
N GLU A 40 19.98 -11.27 6.46
CA GLU A 40 19.31 -12.41 7.09
C GLU A 40 20.27 -13.62 7.17
N SER A 41 21.15 -13.80 6.17
CA SER A 41 22.22 -14.79 6.18
C SER A 41 23.53 -14.20 6.70
N VAL A 42 24.00 -14.70 7.84
CA VAL A 42 25.33 -14.39 8.38
C VAL A 42 26.42 -15.06 7.54
N LYS A 43 27.57 -14.39 7.39
CA LYS A 43 28.73 -14.94 6.69
C LYS A 43 29.25 -16.19 7.43
N PRO A 44 29.30 -17.37 6.78
CA PRO A 44 29.77 -18.60 7.41
C PRO A 44 31.27 -18.55 7.73
N GLU A 45 31.67 -19.31 8.76
CA GLU A 45 33.09 -19.54 9.12
C GLU A 45 33.75 -20.63 8.27
N ASN A 46 32.94 -21.58 7.75
CA ASN A 46 33.41 -22.63 6.87
C ASN A 46 33.86 -22.06 5.53
N ALA A 47 35.09 -22.34 5.11
CA ALA A 47 35.68 -21.78 3.89
C ALA A 47 34.86 -22.05 2.60
N ALA A 48 34.27 -23.23 2.45
CA ALA A 48 33.48 -23.58 1.27
C ALA A 48 32.14 -22.81 1.25
N GLU A 49 31.48 -22.72 2.39
CA GLU A 49 30.22 -21.98 2.53
C GLU A 49 30.45 -20.46 2.47
N GLN A 50 31.57 -19.98 3.01
CA GLN A 50 32.00 -18.59 2.92
C GLN A 50 32.25 -18.18 1.47
N ALA A 51 32.84 -19.04 0.64
CA ALA A 51 33.03 -18.78 -0.78
C ALA A 51 31.69 -18.67 -1.52
N ALA A 52 30.75 -19.57 -1.23
CA ALA A 52 29.39 -19.52 -1.79
C ALA A 52 28.64 -18.24 -1.35
N TRP A 53 28.71 -17.90 -0.07
CA TRP A 53 28.13 -16.66 0.48
C TRP A 53 28.73 -15.42 -0.18
N THR A 54 30.06 -15.37 -0.34
CA THR A 54 30.77 -14.23 -0.96
C THR A 54 30.36 -14.07 -2.41
N LYS A 55 30.20 -15.18 -3.15
CA LYS A 55 29.71 -15.16 -4.53
C LYS A 55 28.28 -14.59 -4.62
N LYS A 56 27.38 -15.00 -3.71
CA LYS A 56 26.03 -14.42 -3.61
C LYS A 56 26.07 -12.92 -3.30
N ASN A 57 26.90 -12.50 -2.36
CA ASN A 57 27.07 -11.09 -2.00
C ASN A 57 27.56 -10.24 -3.19
N GLN A 58 28.54 -10.73 -3.94
CA GLN A 58 29.07 -10.06 -5.13
C GLN A 58 28.05 -10.03 -6.28
N LEU A 59 27.26 -11.09 -6.45
CA LEU A 59 26.19 -11.11 -7.45
C LEU A 59 25.12 -10.06 -7.11
N GLY A 60 24.70 -9.98 -5.84
CA GLY A 60 23.77 -8.95 -5.40
C GLY A 60 24.34 -7.52 -5.51
N TYR A 61 25.64 -7.33 -5.29
CA TYR A 61 26.31 -6.06 -5.56
C TYR A 61 26.10 -5.60 -7.01
N VAL A 62 26.35 -6.49 -7.98
CA VAL A 62 26.20 -6.15 -9.41
C VAL A 62 24.78 -5.71 -9.72
N GLU A 63 23.79 -6.46 -9.25
CA GLU A 63 22.37 -6.13 -9.47
C GLU A 63 21.97 -4.78 -8.85
N ILE A 64 22.45 -4.48 -7.65
CA ILE A 64 22.21 -3.18 -7.01
C ILE A 64 22.80 -2.08 -7.90
N ILE A 65 24.08 -2.16 -8.28
CA ILE A 65 24.74 -1.14 -9.10
C ILE A 65 24.07 -0.96 -10.46
N GLU A 66 23.68 -2.05 -11.13
CA GLU A 66 23.00 -1.97 -12.43
C GLU A 66 21.63 -1.28 -12.36
N SER A 67 21.02 -1.28 -11.17
CA SER A 67 19.75 -0.60 -10.90
C SER A 67 19.86 0.89 -10.62
N LEU A 68 21.08 1.40 -10.40
CA LEU A 68 21.33 2.81 -10.05
C LEU A 68 21.58 3.67 -11.29
N ASP A 69 21.21 4.94 -11.21
CA ASP A 69 21.66 5.97 -12.14
C ASP A 69 23.14 6.36 -11.90
N SER A 70 23.66 7.23 -12.76
CA SER A 70 25.05 7.70 -12.70
C SER A 70 25.38 8.47 -11.42
N GLU A 71 24.45 9.29 -10.92
CA GLU A 71 24.63 10.09 -9.70
C GLU A 71 24.79 9.18 -8.47
N ASN A 72 23.91 8.19 -8.36
CA ASN A 72 23.92 7.22 -7.28
C ASN A 72 25.08 6.24 -7.37
N THR A 73 25.47 5.86 -8.58
CA THR A 73 26.67 5.05 -8.80
C THR A 73 27.92 5.81 -8.36
N ALA A 74 28.02 7.11 -8.68
CA ALA A 74 29.12 7.96 -8.25
C ALA A 74 29.15 8.11 -6.71
N TYR A 75 27.99 8.29 -6.08
CA TYR A 75 27.86 8.32 -4.63
C TYR A 75 28.38 7.03 -3.98
N VAL A 76 27.94 5.86 -4.45
CA VAL A 76 28.41 4.56 -3.94
C VAL A 76 29.92 4.43 -4.14
N GLY A 77 30.44 4.82 -5.30
CA GLY A 77 31.88 4.78 -5.59
C GLY A 77 32.71 5.66 -4.65
N ALA A 78 32.19 6.83 -4.25
CA ALA A 78 32.87 7.75 -3.33
C ALA A 78 32.74 7.32 -1.86
N ALA A 79 31.60 6.74 -1.46
CA ALA A 79 31.29 6.41 -0.07
C ALA A 79 31.64 4.97 0.34
N THR A 80 32.09 4.13 -0.60
CA THR A 80 32.50 2.74 -0.31
C THR A 80 34.01 2.64 -0.08
N PRO A 81 34.46 2.29 1.14
CA PRO A 81 35.86 2.05 1.43
C PRO A 81 36.44 0.90 0.61
N THR A 82 37.76 0.90 0.41
CA THR A 82 38.46 -0.11 -0.40
C THR A 82 38.22 -1.55 0.07
N ASN A 83 38.10 -1.77 1.39
CA ASN A 83 37.84 -3.09 1.98
C ASN A 83 36.40 -3.59 1.79
N HIS A 84 35.48 -2.74 1.32
CA HIS A 84 34.09 -3.08 0.99
C HIS A 84 33.81 -3.04 -0.52
N LYS A 85 34.84 -3.04 -1.36
CA LYS A 85 34.63 -3.15 -2.81
C LYS A 85 33.91 -4.46 -3.15
N PHE A 86 32.89 -4.36 -4.00
CA PHE A 86 32.04 -5.48 -4.42
C PHE A 86 31.24 -6.12 -3.26
N ASP A 87 31.05 -5.40 -2.16
CA ASP A 87 30.26 -5.83 -1.01
C ASP A 87 28.80 -5.37 -1.16
N GLY A 88 27.93 -6.28 -1.60
CA GLY A 88 26.53 -5.96 -1.88
C GLY A 88 25.76 -5.57 -0.63
N GLN A 89 26.00 -6.27 0.49
CA GLN A 89 25.40 -5.97 1.78
C GLN A 89 25.83 -4.59 2.30
N TYR A 90 27.11 -4.21 2.13
CA TYR A 90 27.56 -2.86 2.50
C TYR A 90 26.85 -1.79 1.68
N VAL A 91 26.81 -1.93 0.36
CA VAL A 91 26.15 -0.96 -0.53
C VAL A 91 24.64 -0.87 -0.24
N TRP A 92 23.99 -2.00 0.05
CA TRP A 92 22.60 -2.03 0.48
C TRP A 92 22.35 -1.16 1.71
N ASN A 93 23.17 -1.36 2.75
CA ASN A 93 23.07 -0.59 3.99
C ASN A 93 23.40 0.90 3.79
N LEU A 94 24.36 1.22 2.92
CA LEU A 94 24.71 2.59 2.56
C LEU A 94 23.54 3.32 1.89
N LEU A 95 22.90 2.69 0.89
CA LEU A 95 21.73 3.26 0.21
C LEU A 95 20.54 3.38 1.15
N LYS A 96 20.32 2.38 2.01
CA LYS A 96 19.32 2.43 3.06
C LYS A 96 19.57 3.60 4.01
N LEU A 97 20.80 3.83 4.45
CA LEU A 97 21.14 4.96 5.32
C LEU A 97 20.87 6.32 4.64
N LYS A 98 21.14 6.44 3.34
CA LYS A 98 20.91 7.69 2.59
C LYS A 98 19.43 7.97 2.32
N TYR A 99 18.64 6.93 2.03
CA TYR A 99 17.29 7.09 1.47
C TYR A 99 16.15 6.61 2.37
N ALA A 100 16.40 5.62 3.24
CA ALA A 100 15.46 5.27 4.29
C ALA A 100 15.63 6.30 5.41
N ALA A 101 14.96 7.45 5.26
CA ALA A 101 14.97 8.54 6.22
C ALA A 101 14.27 8.11 7.52
N ASN A 102 14.88 7.24 8.32
CA ASN A 102 14.28 6.57 9.47
C ASN A 102 14.77 7.09 10.83
N ASP A 103 15.52 8.19 10.84
CA ASP A 103 15.89 8.92 12.05
C ASP A 103 14.69 9.68 12.66
N ASP A 104 14.87 10.17 13.88
CA ASP A 104 13.78 10.84 14.61
C ASP A 104 13.38 12.19 13.98
N VAL A 105 14.28 12.86 13.27
CA VAL A 105 13.97 14.11 12.54
C VAL A 105 13.04 13.79 11.37
N ALA A 106 13.36 12.77 10.58
CA ALA A 106 12.54 12.34 9.47
C ALA A 106 11.17 11.81 9.91
N LYS A 107 11.10 11.14 11.07
CA LYS A 107 9.83 10.77 11.73
C LYS A 107 8.99 11.99 12.07
N VAL A 108 9.58 13.02 12.69
CA VAL A 108 8.87 14.27 13.02
C VAL A 108 8.37 14.95 11.76
N VAL A 109 9.22 15.11 10.73
CA VAL A 109 8.84 15.72 9.44
C VAL A 109 7.74 14.93 8.74
N ALA A 110 7.79 13.59 8.77
CA ALA A 110 6.74 12.75 8.19
C ALA A 110 5.40 12.89 8.95
N LEU A 111 5.45 12.97 10.28
CA LEU A 111 4.28 13.21 11.12
C LEU A 111 3.67 14.59 10.88
N GLU A 112 4.49 15.64 10.86
CA GLU A 112 4.05 17.00 10.52
C GLU A 112 3.42 17.04 9.12
N SER A 113 4.06 16.40 8.12
CA SER A 113 3.53 16.30 6.76
C SER A 113 2.16 15.61 6.73
N PHE A 114 1.89 14.64 7.61
CA PHE A 114 0.58 14.00 7.72
C PHE A 114 -0.44 14.90 8.43
N LEU A 115 -0.06 15.49 9.55
CA LEU A 115 -0.94 16.34 10.36
C LEU A 115 -1.34 17.63 9.63
N ASN A 116 -0.50 18.10 8.70
CA ASN A 116 -0.74 19.29 7.88
C ASN A 116 -1.54 19.00 6.60
N VAL A 117 -2.00 17.77 6.35
CA VAL A 117 -2.86 17.48 5.19
C VAL A 117 -4.21 18.18 5.36
N GLU A 118 -4.53 19.11 4.47
CA GLU A 118 -5.79 19.85 4.48
C GLU A 118 -6.86 19.18 3.60
N TYR A 119 -8.10 19.24 4.07
CA TYR A 119 -9.23 18.76 3.28
C TYR A 119 -9.67 19.82 2.27
N THR A 120 -9.74 19.44 1.01
CA THR A 120 -10.22 20.29 -0.10
C THR A 120 -11.33 19.59 -0.87
N SER A 121 -11.03 18.38 -1.37
CA SER A 121 -12.00 17.44 -1.91
C SER A 121 -11.63 16.01 -1.49
N ILE A 122 -12.58 15.07 -1.53
CA ILE A 122 -12.33 13.67 -1.16
C ILE A 122 -11.21 13.03 -2.02
N PRO A 123 -11.20 13.15 -3.36
CA PRO A 123 -10.14 12.54 -4.17
C PRO A 123 -8.75 13.10 -3.84
N LYS A 124 -8.64 14.43 -3.71
CA LYS A 124 -7.38 15.09 -3.36
C LYS A 124 -6.92 14.72 -1.96
N PHE A 125 -7.83 14.72 -0.99
CA PHE A 125 -7.55 14.33 0.39
C PHE A 125 -7.06 12.88 0.49
N VAL A 126 -7.73 11.93 -0.18
CA VAL A 126 -7.29 10.52 -0.21
C VAL A 126 -5.89 10.40 -0.79
N LEU A 127 -5.61 11.10 -1.89
CA LEU A 127 -4.30 11.10 -2.53
C LEU A 127 -3.21 11.69 -1.62
N ASP A 128 -3.49 12.83 -0.99
CA ASP A 128 -2.54 13.53 -0.10
C ASP A 128 -2.28 12.72 1.19
N ILE A 129 -3.32 12.10 1.76
CA ILE A 129 -3.21 11.16 2.90
C ILE A 129 -2.39 9.92 2.53
N CYS A 130 -2.60 9.32 1.35
CA CYS A 130 -1.79 8.19 0.90
C CYS A 130 -0.32 8.55 0.80
N LYS A 131 0.01 9.70 0.21
CA LYS A 131 1.39 10.20 0.11
C LYS A 131 2.00 10.48 1.48
N ALA A 132 1.25 11.11 2.39
CA ALA A 132 1.73 11.36 3.74
C ALA A 132 1.94 10.05 4.53
N ASN A 133 1.05 9.09 4.38
CA ASN A 133 1.20 7.76 4.99
C ASN A 133 2.43 7.01 4.45
N GLN A 134 2.73 7.12 3.16
CA GLN A 134 3.96 6.58 2.59
C GLN A 134 5.21 7.19 3.22
N LYS A 135 5.21 8.51 3.48
CA LYS A 135 6.31 9.17 4.20
C LYS A 135 6.48 8.65 5.63
N LEU A 136 5.39 8.39 6.35
CA LEU A 136 5.44 7.79 7.69
C LEU A 136 6.09 6.39 7.64
N ILE A 137 5.70 5.56 6.68
CA ILE A 137 6.27 4.22 6.48
C ILE A 137 7.76 4.31 6.13
N LEU A 138 8.13 5.22 5.22
CA LEU A 138 9.52 5.51 4.87
C LEU A 138 10.35 5.92 6.08
N ALA A 139 9.75 6.69 7.00
CA ALA A 139 10.37 7.08 8.25
C ALA A 139 10.45 5.99 9.32
N GLY A 140 10.03 4.76 9.00
CA GLY A 140 9.98 3.66 9.95
C GLY A 140 8.93 3.88 11.05
N MET A 141 7.98 4.79 10.86
CA MET A 141 6.90 5.07 11.80
C MET A 141 5.70 4.17 11.50
N ASP A 142 5.76 2.91 11.93
CA ASP A 142 4.60 2.02 11.86
C ASP A 142 3.66 2.22 13.04
N LEU A 143 2.64 3.05 12.83
CA LEU A 143 1.61 3.33 13.83
C LEU A 143 0.51 2.24 13.89
N GLY A 144 0.56 1.24 12.99
CA GLY A 144 -0.51 0.25 12.80
C GLY A 144 -1.78 0.84 12.18
N ASN A 145 -2.67 -0.03 11.69
CA ASN A 145 -3.90 0.40 10.99
C ASN A 145 -4.81 1.27 11.86
N ARG A 146 -4.96 0.92 13.14
CA ARG A 146 -5.88 1.62 14.06
C ARG A 146 -5.50 3.10 14.22
N MET A 147 -4.24 3.39 14.53
CA MET A 147 -3.81 4.77 14.73
C MET A 147 -3.86 5.55 13.42
N ARG A 148 -3.39 4.97 12.31
CA ARG A 148 -3.48 5.59 10.98
C ARG A 148 -4.92 5.98 10.64
N ASN A 149 -5.88 5.10 10.88
CA ASN A 149 -7.31 5.38 10.69
C ASN A 149 -7.79 6.55 11.55
N LEU A 150 -7.43 6.57 12.84
CA LEU A 150 -7.80 7.68 13.73
C LEU A 150 -7.21 9.01 13.26
N MET A 151 -5.97 9.01 12.77
CA MET A 151 -5.34 10.22 12.23
C MET A 151 -6.04 10.71 10.97
N VAL A 152 -6.43 9.82 10.04
CA VAL A 152 -7.25 10.20 8.86
C VAL A 152 -8.56 10.83 9.30
N LEU A 153 -9.27 10.19 10.24
CA LEU A 153 -10.52 10.73 10.76
C LEU A 153 -10.29 12.11 11.38
N ALA A 154 -9.24 12.30 12.19
CA ALA A 154 -8.91 13.58 12.81
C ALA A 154 -8.70 14.71 11.79
N ARG A 155 -8.24 14.40 10.57
CA ARG A 155 -8.03 15.37 9.49
C ARG A 155 -9.27 15.68 8.65
N LEU A 156 -10.38 14.96 8.83
CA LEU A 156 -11.63 15.25 8.13
C LEU A 156 -12.44 16.36 8.82
N PRO A 157 -13.06 17.29 8.06
CA PRO A 157 -13.95 18.30 8.61
C PRO A 157 -15.13 17.68 9.37
N CYS A 158 -15.27 18.02 10.66
CA CYS A 158 -16.30 17.42 11.51
C CYS A 158 -17.71 17.67 10.98
N ASN A 159 -18.00 18.88 10.48
CA ASN A 159 -19.33 19.26 10.00
C ASN A 159 -19.84 18.43 8.80
N GLN A 160 -18.95 17.98 7.91
CA GLN A 160 -19.33 17.23 6.71
C GLN A 160 -19.28 15.70 6.91
N PHE A 161 -18.45 15.24 7.85
CA PHE A 161 -18.13 13.82 8.03
C PHE A 161 -18.52 13.27 9.40
N GLN A 162 -19.33 13.96 10.20
CA GLN A 162 -19.68 13.52 11.56
C GLN A 162 -20.29 12.11 11.59
N SER A 163 -21.24 11.82 10.71
CA SER A 163 -21.88 10.51 10.63
C SER A 163 -20.90 9.43 10.20
N PHE A 164 -20.05 9.70 9.20
CA PHE A 164 -18.96 8.81 8.80
C PHE A 164 -18.04 8.51 9.99
N ARG A 165 -17.54 9.55 10.67
CA ARG A 165 -16.68 9.39 11.85
C ARG A 165 -17.34 8.51 12.91
N HIS A 166 -18.62 8.75 13.21
CA HIS A 166 -19.36 7.96 14.21
C HIS A 166 -19.48 6.48 13.81
N VAL A 167 -19.90 6.21 12.56
CA VAL A 167 -20.04 4.85 12.02
C VAL A 167 -18.70 4.11 12.03
N ILE A 168 -17.61 4.78 11.65
CA ILE A 168 -16.28 4.16 11.70
C ILE A 168 -15.87 3.90 13.14
N THR A 169 -16.02 4.88 14.05
CA THR A 169 -15.64 4.75 15.48
C THR A 169 -16.34 3.60 16.19
N MET A 170 -17.56 3.24 15.80
CA MET A 170 -18.33 2.16 16.41
C MET A 170 -17.98 0.75 15.89
N GLY A 171 -17.22 0.63 14.78
CA GLY A 171 -16.91 -0.64 14.11
C GLY A 171 -15.43 -0.99 13.99
N PHE A 172 -14.57 -0.40 14.84
CA PHE A 172 -13.11 -0.30 14.63
C PHE A 172 -12.28 -1.59 14.64
N SER A 173 -12.83 -2.74 15.04
CA SER A 173 -12.07 -3.98 15.22
C SER A 173 -11.83 -4.71 13.90
N GLY A 174 -10.93 -4.16 13.06
CA GLY A 174 -10.35 -4.89 11.92
C GLY A 174 -10.21 -4.11 10.62
N GLU A 175 -10.62 -2.84 10.57
CA GLU A 175 -10.52 -2.06 9.34
C GLU A 175 -9.07 -1.66 9.03
N ASN A 176 -8.55 -2.08 7.88
CA ASN A 176 -7.25 -1.63 7.40
C ASN A 176 -7.34 -0.24 6.76
N PHE A 177 -6.19 0.42 6.64
CA PHE A 177 -6.09 1.80 6.14
C PHE A 177 -6.74 2.00 4.77
N GLU A 178 -6.50 1.10 3.81
CA GLU A 178 -7.07 1.21 2.47
C GLU A 178 -8.59 1.04 2.44
N SER A 179 -9.12 0.16 3.29
CA SER A 179 -10.57 -0.07 3.39
C SER A 179 -11.29 1.18 3.91
N LEU A 180 -10.69 1.88 4.88
CA LEU A 180 -11.21 3.16 5.37
C LEU A 180 -11.24 4.20 4.25
N LEU A 181 -10.14 4.38 3.50
CA LEU A 181 -10.07 5.36 2.41
C LEU A 181 -11.07 5.06 1.30
N ARG A 182 -11.26 3.78 0.95
CA ARG A 182 -12.29 3.36 0.00
C ARG A 182 -13.70 3.69 0.50
N ARG A 183 -14.00 3.45 1.77
CA ARG A 183 -15.30 3.81 2.36
C ARG A 183 -15.50 5.32 2.40
N LEU A 184 -14.45 6.09 2.67
CA LEU A 184 -14.51 7.55 2.61
C LEU A 184 -14.89 8.02 1.19
N GLY A 185 -14.28 7.42 0.16
CA GLY A 185 -14.65 7.66 -1.24
C GLY A 185 -16.13 7.35 -1.51
N ASN A 186 -16.60 6.18 -1.09
CA ASN A 186 -18.00 5.77 -1.26
C ASN A 186 -18.98 6.67 -0.49
N TYR A 187 -18.62 7.09 0.72
CA TYR A 187 -19.41 8.00 1.54
C TYR A 187 -19.58 9.35 0.84
N GLY A 188 -18.52 9.85 0.19
CA GLY A 188 -18.58 11.05 -0.65
C GLY A 188 -19.63 10.97 -1.75
N VAL A 189 -19.61 9.87 -2.51
CA VAL A 189 -20.57 9.63 -3.60
C VAL A 189 -22.00 9.54 -3.07
N GLN A 190 -22.22 8.77 -2.00
CA GLN A 190 -23.54 8.54 -1.42
C GLN A 190 -24.17 9.81 -0.85
N ASN A 191 -23.35 10.66 -0.21
CA ASN A 191 -23.82 11.86 0.48
C ASN A 191 -23.67 13.13 -0.37
N LYS A 192 -23.23 13.00 -1.64
CA LYS A 192 -23.01 14.10 -2.59
C LYS A 192 -22.10 15.19 -2.00
N ILE A 193 -21.03 14.77 -1.31
CA ILE A 193 -20.06 15.68 -0.69
C ILE A 193 -18.98 16.01 -1.72
N GLY A 194 -19.03 17.22 -2.29
CA GLY A 194 -18.14 17.69 -3.35
C GLY A 194 -18.89 18.23 -4.57
N ASN A 195 -18.18 18.83 -5.52
CA ASN A 195 -18.80 19.28 -6.77
C ASN A 195 -18.99 18.07 -7.71
N LYS A 196 -20.02 18.10 -8.56
CA LYS A 196 -20.36 16.99 -9.47
C LYS A 196 -19.20 16.55 -10.40
N GLU A 197 -18.19 17.40 -10.58
CA GLU A 197 -17.03 17.12 -11.42
C GLU A 197 -15.90 16.37 -10.69
N ASP A 198 -15.89 16.35 -9.35
CA ASP A 198 -14.83 15.70 -8.54
C ASP A 198 -14.90 14.16 -8.58
N PHE A 199 -16.02 13.59 -9.05
CA PHE A 199 -16.29 12.16 -9.02
C PHE A 199 -16.05 11.43 -10.33
N ARG A 200 -15.41 12.07 -11.32
CA ARG A 200 -15.18 11.44 -12.62
C ARG A 200 -14.16 10.30 -12.45
N PRO A 201 -14.56 9.01 -12.59
CA PRO A 201 -13.58 7.94 -12.60
C PRO A 201 -12.71 8.14 -13.84
N GLY A 202 -11.39 8.09 -13.68
CA GLY A 202 -10.48 7.96 -14.83
C GLY A 202 -10.99 6.83 -15.71
N GLN A 203 -11.08 7.08 -17.02
CA GLN A 203 -11.73 6.22 -17.99
C GLN A 203 -11.25 4.77 -17.87
N ALA A 204 -12.03 3.96 -17.16
CA ALA A 204 -11.96 2.51 -17.18
C ALA A 204 -13.34 2.04 -17.65
N SER A 205 -13.31 1.27 -18.74
CA SER A 205 -14.42 0.70 -19.47
C SER A 205 -15.66 0.38 -18.61
N LEU A 206 -16.81 0.93 -19.00
CA LEU A 206 -18.11 0.67 -18.40
C LEU A 206 -18.46 -0.83 -18.50
N PHE A 207 -18.33 -1.56 -17.40
CA PHE A 207 -19.14 -2.76 -17.13
C PHE A 207 -19.95 -2.51 -15.86
N THR A 208 -21.17 -2.03 -16.04
CA THR A 208 -22.16 -1.91 -14.97
C THR A 208 -22.71 -3.29 -14.64
N ILE A 209 -22.13 -3.99 -13.65
CA ILE A 209 -22.79 -5.16 -13.06
C ILE A 209 -23.68 -4.64 -11.92
N SER A 210 -24.99 -4.60 -12.17
CA SER A 210 -26.00 -4.33 -11.16
C SER A 210 -25.97 -5.44 -10.10
N SER A 211 -25.81 -5.07 -8.83
CA SER A 211 -25.80 -6.02 -7.70
C SER A 211 -27.10 -6.83 -7.68
N GLY A 212 -26.98 -8.14 -7.88
CA GLY A 212 -28.08 -9.11 -7.78
C GLY A 212 -28.43 -9.88 -9.06
N GLN A 213 -27.77 -9.60 -10.19
CA GLN A 213 -27.91 -10.39 -11.42
C GLN A 213 -26.71 -11.33 -11.60
N LEU A 214 -26.96 -12.63 -11.48
CA LEU A 214 -26.01 -13.67 -11.87
C LEU A 214 -26.40 -14.19 -13.26
N THR A 215 -25.39 -14.41 -14.09
CA THR A 215 -25.57 -14.95 -15.45
C THR A 215 -25.06 -16.38 -15.46
N CYS A 216 -25.91 -17.33 -15.86
CA CYS A 216 -25.46 -18.72 -16.03
C CYS A 216 -24.45 -18.79 -17.18
N PRO A 217 -23.20 -19.25 -16.95
CA PRO A 217 -22.17 -19.32 -17.99
C PRO A 217 -22.55 -20.24 -19.16
N SER A 218 -23.40 -21.24 -18.90
CA SER A 218 -23.75 -22.28 -19.87
C SER A 218 -24.91 -21.89 -20.80
N CYS A 219 -25.90 -21.13 -20.30
CA CYS A 219 -27.10 -20.79 -21.08
C CYS A 219 -27.31 -19.28 -21.28
N LYS A 220 -26.39 -18.44 -20.79
CA LYS A 220 -26.40 -16.96 -20.89
C LYS A 220 -27.67 -16.27 -20.36
N LYS A 221 -28.53 -16.98 -19.61
CA LYS A 221 -29.72 -16.39 -18.98
C LYS A 221 -29.32 -15.70 -17.67
N THR A 222 -29.75 -14.45 -17.51
CA THR A 222 -29.64 -13.66 -16.28
C THR A 222 -30.78 -14.02 -15.33
N PHE A 223 -30.47 -14.28 -14.07
CA PHE A 223 -31.47 -14.48 -13.02
C PHE A 223 -31.17 -13.60 -11.80
N LYS A 224 -32.24 -13.22 -11.10
CA LYS A 224 -32.17 -12.40 -9.89
C LYS A 224 -32.23 -13.31 -8.66
N VAL A 225 -31.37 -13.04 -7.69
CA VAL A 225 -31.36 -13.73 -6.38
C VAL A 225 -31.95 -12.78 -5.34
N CYS A 226 -32.89 -13.26 -4.53
CA CYS A 226 -33.47 -12.45 -3.46
C CYS A 226 -32.41 -12.12 -2.39
N THR A 227 -32.19 -10.84 -2.11
CA THR A 227 -31.20 -10.35 -1.13
C THR A 227 -31.53 -10.75 0.31
N HIS A 228 -32.78 -11.14 0.60
CA HIS A 228 -33.23 -11.51 1.94
C HIS A 228 -33.05 -12.99 2.29
N CYS A 229 -33.16 -13.91 1.32
CA CYS A 229 -33.09 -15.36 1.57
C CYS A 229 -32.16 -16.14 0.63
N GLN A 230 -31.49 -15.45 -0.30
CA GLN A 230 -30.57 -16.01 -1.29
C GLN A 230 -31.16 -17.10 -2.21
N LYS A 231 -32.49 -17.19 -2.34
CA LYS A 231 -33.17 -18.10 -3.28
C LYS A 231 -33.55 -17.36 -4.57
N THR A 232 -33.59 -18.11 -5.68
CA THR A 232 -34.06 -17.64 -6.99
C THR A 232 -35.58 -17.74 -7.12
N GLY A 233 -36.18 -16.86 -7.93
CA GLY A 233 -37.60 -16.96 -8.32
C GLY A 233 -38.56 -15.94 -7.67
N HIS A 234 -38.08 -15.05 -6.81
CA HIS A 234 -38.88 -13.97 -6.23
C HIS A 234 -38.01 -12.74 -5.89
N SER A 235 -38.60 -11.54 -5.82
CA SER A 235 -37.93 -10.33 -5.33
C SER A 235 -38.16 -10.14 -3.82
N ALA A 236 -37.33 -9.33 -3.17
CA ALA A 236 -37.45 -9.03 -1.74
C ALA A 236 -38.87 -8.54 -1.35
N ASP A 237 -39.56 -7.86 -2.27
CA ASP A 237 -40.90 -7.28 -2.06
C ASP A 237 -42.04 -8.32 -2.00
N THR A 238 -41.77 -9.60 -2.26
CA THR A 238 -42.79 -10.67 -2.31
C THR A 238 -42.68 -11.70 -1.18
N VAL A 239 -41.75 -11.51 -0.23
CA VAL A 239 -41.57 -12.41 0.91
C VAL A 239 -42.70 -12.20 1.94
N LYS A 240 -43.63 -13.15 2.05
CA LYS A 240 -44.59 -13.20 3.16
C LYS A 240 -43.86 -13.55 4.46
N VAL A 241 -43.62 -12.55 5.30
CA VAL A 241 -43.08 -12.73 6.67
C VAL A 241 -44.10 -13.52 7.49
N HIS A 242 -43.79 -14.78 7.83
CA HIS A 242 -44.53 -15.47 8.90
C HIS A 242 -44.16 -14.79 10.23
N LYS A 243 -45.12 -14.07 10.82
CA LYS A 243 -45.00 -13.54 12.19
C LYS A 243 -45.01 -14.71 13.17
N THR A 244 -43.84 -15.13 13.64
CA THR A 244 -43.75 -16.03 14.79
C THR A 244 -44.02 -15.22 16.05
N LYS A 245 -45.16 -15.46 16.72
CA LYS A 245 -45.45 -14.96 18.07
C LYS A 245 -44.43 -15.56 19.04
N MET A 246 -43.60 -14.74 19.67
CA MET A 246 -42.84 -15.17 20.86
C MET A 246 -43.74 -15.03 22.09
N VAL A 247 -44.00 -16.17 22.72
CA VAL A 247 -44.71 -16.31 24.00
C VAL A 247 -43.74 -15.93 25.12
N ILE A 248 -44.18 -15.04 26.01
CA ILE A 248 -43.52 -14.71 27.27
C ILE A 248 -43.75 -15.88 28.23
N PHE A 249 -42.68 -16.48 28.77
CA PHE A 249 -42.77 -17.30 29.98
C PHE A 249 -42.13 -16.55 31.14
N LEU A 250 -42.99 -16.12 32.06
CA LEU A 250 -42.65 -15.83 33.45
C LEU A 250 -42.73 -17.15 34.23
N VAL A 251 -41.61 -17.61 34.80
CA VAL A 251 -41.51 -18.20 36.15
C VAL A 251 -40.14 -17.84 36.69
#